data_AF-A0A3P7LP41-F1
#
_entry.id   AF-A0A3P7LP41-F1
#
_cell.length_a   1.000
_cell.length_b   1.000
_cell.length_c   1.000
_cell.angle_alpha   90.00
_cell.angle_beta   90.00
_cell.angle_gamma   90.00
#
_symmetry.space_group_name_H-M   'P 1'
#
loop_
_entity.id
_entity.type
_entity.pdbx_description
1 polymer ?
#
loop_
_entity_poly.entity_id
_entity_poly.type
_entity_poly.pdbx_seq_one_letter_code
_entity_poly.pdbx_strand_id
1 'polypeptide(L)'
;NIQGITKPAIRRLARRGGVKRISGLIYEETRGVLKVFLENVIRDAVTYCEHAKRKTVTAMDVVYALKRQGRTLYEEPNNSNPTALFRATIRIFEYHVGRIRE
;
A
#
# COMPACT_ATOMS: atom_id res chain seq x y z
N ASN A 1 11.46 -2.27 2.95
CA ASN A 1 12.16 -1.80 4.16
C ASN A 1 11.18 -1.03 5.04
N ILE A 2 10.97 -1.44 6.30
CA ILE A 2 9.96 -0.81 7.19
C ILE A 2 10.41 0.55 7.75
N GLN A 3 11.72 0.79 7.83
CA GLN A 3 12.27 2.06 8.33
C GLN A 3 12.11 3.22 7.34
N GLY A 4 11.73 2.93 6.09
CA GLY A 4 11.36 3.94 5.10
C GLY A 4 10.09 4.72 5.49
N ILE A 5 9.26 4.18 6.39
CA ILE A 5 8.15 4.91 7.00
C ILE A 5 8.71 5.78 8.13
N THR A 6 8.87 7.07 7.84
CA THR A 6 9.55 8.01 8.75
C THR A 6 8.62 8.49 9.87
N LYS A 7 9.21 8.87 11.02
CA LYS A 7 8.45 9.44 12.16
C LYS A 7 7.57 10.64 11.77
N PRO A 8 8.01 11.59 10.91
CA PRO A 8 7.14 12.66 10.42
C PRO A 8 5.93 12.17 9.62
N ALA A 9 6.05 11.10 8.82
CA ALA A 9 4.93 10.54 8.08
C ALA A 9 3.85 9.97 9.01
N ILE A 10 4.27 9.20 10.03
CA ILE A 10 3.37 8.68 11.07
C ILE A 10 2.70 9.84 11.82
N ARG A 11 3.45 10.90 12.14
CA ARG A 11 2.88 12.10 12.79
C ARG A 11 1.79 12.72 11.93
N ARG A 12 2.01 12.91 10.61
CA ARG A 12 0.98 13.48 9.71
C ARG A 12 -0.29 12.64 9.68
N LEU A 13 -0.18 11.31 9.66
CA LEU A 13 -1.33 10.41 9.74
C LEU A 13 -2.08 10.55 11.07
N ALA A 14 -1.37 10.52 12.18
CA ALA A 14 -1.96 10.68 13.52
C ALA A 14 -2.65 12.05 13.66
N ARG A 15 -2.07 13.13 13.11
CA ARG A 15 -2.72 14.45 13.10
C ARG A 15 -4.02 14.45 12.30
N ARG A 16 -4.04 13.79 11.13
CA ARG A 16 -5.27 13.63 10.33
C ARG A 16 -6.35 12.87 11.12
N GLY A 17 -5.95 11.92 11.97
CA GLY A 17 -6.85 11.24 12.92
C GLY A 17 -7.19 12.02 14.19
N GLY A 18 -6.83 13.31 14.31
CA GLY A 18 -7.16 14.14 15.48
C GLY A 18 -6.28 13.90 16.72
N VAL A 19 -5.20 13.13 16.60
CA VAL A 19 -4.33 12.80 17.75
C VAL A 19 -3.53 14.03 18.17
N LYS A 20 -3.67 14.47 19.44
CA LYS A 20 -3.00 15.67 20.01
C LYS A 20 -1.61 15.40 20.59
N ARG A 21 -1.38 14.27 21.27
CA ARG A 21 -0.05 13.86 21.79
C ARG A 21 0.24 12.42 21.36
N ILE A 22 1.49 12.13 21.06
CA ILE A 22 1.93 10.83 20.53
C ILE A 22 3.10 10.33 21.39
N SER A 23 2.98 9.12 21.92
CA SER A 23 4.06 8.45 22.67
C SER A 23 5.16 7.94 21.72
N GLY A 24 6.40 7.83 22.23
CA GLY A 24 7.54 7.32 21.47
C GLY A 24 7.37 5.88 20.97
N LEU A 25 6.66 5.04 21.72
CA LEU A 25 6.45 3.62 21.37
C LEU A 25 5.55 3.44 20.14
N ILE A 26 4.67 4.41 19.86
CA ILE A 26 3.71 4.35 18.75
C ILE A 26 4.41 4.29 17.38
N TYR A 27 5.62 4.82 17.24
CA TYR A 27 6.31 4.80 15.95
C TYR A 27 6.67 3.39 15.50
N GLU A 28 7.10 2.52 16.42
CA GLU A 28 7.41 1.12 16.07
C GLU A 28 6.13 0.28 16.01
N GLU A 29 5.17 0.51 16.91
CA GLU A 29 3.88 -0.19 16.88
C GLU A 29 3.13 0.04 15.55
N THR A 30 3.07 1.30 15.10
CA THR A 30 2.43 1.65 13.82
C THR A 30 3.11 0.95 12.64
N ARG A 31 4.43 0.78 12.69
CA ARG A 31 5.19 0.04 11.66
C ARG A 31 4.88 -1.45 11.70
N GLY A 32 4.75 -2.04 12.89
CA GLY A 32 4.34 -3.43 13.07
C GLY A 32 2.95 -3.69 12.46
N VAL A 33 1.96 -2.87 12.82
CA VAL A 33 0.59 -2.97 12.30
C VAL A 33 0.56 -2.82 10.77
N LEU A 34 1.29 -1.84 10.23
CA LEU A 34 1.36 -1.63 8.78
C LEU A 34 1.97 -2.83 8.05
N LYS A 35 3.03 -3.43 8.63
CA LYS A 35 3.68 -4.61 8.06
C LYS A 35 2.70 -5.79 7.99
N VAL A 36 2.02 -6.11 9.09
CA VAL A 36 1.05 -7.22 9.14
C VAL A 36 -0.09 -6.99 8.15
N PHE A 37 -0.59 -5.76 8.05
CA PHE A 37 -1.63 -5.41 7.08
C PHE A 37 -1.18 -5.68 5.64
N LEU A 38 0.01 -5.20 5.25
CA LEU A 38 0.54 -5.38 3.91
C LEU A 38 0.82 -6.85 3.59
N GLU A 39 1.35 -7.62 4.54
CA GLU A 39 1.58 -9.06 4.37
C GLU A 39 0.28 -9.81 4.03
N ASN A 40 -0.83 -9.46 4.69
CA ASN A 40 -2.11 -10.10 4.43
C ASN A 40 -2.68 -9.74 3.06
N VAL A 41 -2.64 -8.46 2.67
CA VAL A 41 -3.14 -8.01 1.35
C VAL A 41 -2.28 -8.59 0.21
N ILE A 42 -0.95 -8.57 0.36
CA ILE A 42 -0.03 -9.06 -0.67
C ILE A 42 -0.18 -10.57 -0.85
N ARG A 43 -0.34 -11.34 0.24
CA ARG A 43 -0.57 -12.79 0.16
C ARG A 43 -1.77 -13.11 -0.73
N ASP A 44 -2.89 -12.44 -0.49
CA ASP A 44 -4.12 -12.63 -1.26
C ASP A 44 -3.95 -12.17 -2.73
N ALA A 45 -3.32 -11.01 -2.95
CA ALA A 45 -3.09 -10.49 -4.30
C ALA A 45 -2.18 -11.41 -5.14
N VAL A 46 -1.15 -11.99 -4.52
CA VAL A 46 -0.26 -12.96 -5.19
C VAL A 46 -1.02 -14.24 -5.52
N THR A 47 -1.88 -14.73 -4.62
CA THR A 47 -2.74 -15.90 -4.90
C THR A 47 -3.63 -15.67 -6.14
N TYR A 48 -4.22 -14.47 -6.30
CA TYR A 48 -4.98 -14.14 -7.51
C TYR A 48 -4.13 -14.09 -8.78
N CYS A 49 -2.92 -13.54 -8.68
CA CYS A 49 -1.98 -13.48 -9.81
C CYS A 49 -1.53 -14.88 -10.26
N GLU A 50 -1.21 -15.75 -9.31
CA GLU A 50 -0.81 -17.15 -9.54
C GLU A 50 -1.95 -17.96 -10.14
N HIS A 51 -3.18 -17.80 -9.63
CA HIS A 51 -4.37 -18.45 -10.18
C HIS A 51 -4.60 -18.08 -11.65
N ALA A 52 -4.31 -16.83 -12.01
CA ALA A 52 -4.40 -16.35 -13.39
C ALA A 52 -3.17 -16.69 -14.26
N LYS A 53 -2.21 -17.49 -13.75
CA LYS A 53 -0.95 -17.88 -14.43
C LYS A 53 -0.12 -16.67 -14.90
N ARG A 54 -0.24 -15.53 -14.24
CA ARG A 54 0.53 -14.31 -14.53
C ARG A 54 1.73 -14.22 -13.60
N LYS A 55 2.81 -13.61 -14.09
CA LYS A 55 4.01 -13.29 -13.29
C LYS A 55 4.00 -11.85 -12.75
N THR A 56 3.02 -11.04 -13.17
CA THR A 56 2.89 -9.63 -12.82
C THR A 56 1.56 -9.40 -12.12
N VAL A 57 1.62 -8.92 -10.88
CA VAL A 57 0.45 -8.52 -10.10
C VAL A 57 -0.14 -7.25 -10.72
N THR A 58 -1.45 -7.27 -10.98
CA THR A 58 -2.21 -6.16 -11.55
C THR A 58 -2.97 -5.40 -10.45
N ALA A 59 -3.44 -4.19 -10.76
CA ALA A 59 -4.28 -3.42 -9.83
C ALA A 59 -5.53 -4.19 -9.40
N MET A 60 -6.15 -4.94 -10.32
CA MET A 60 -7.34 -5.75 -10.05
C MET A 60 -7.09 -6.84 -9.00
N ASP A 61 -5.91 -7.46 -9.00
CA ASP A 61 -5.57 -8.49 -8.00
C ASP A 61 -5.57 -7.89 -6.57
N VAL A 62 -5.13 -6.64 -6.43
CA VAL A 62 -5.15 -5.90 -5.16
C VAL A 62 -6.58 -5.50 -4.78
N VAL A 63 -7.39 -5.05 -5.73
CA VAL A 63 -8.81 -4.70 -5.50
C VAL A 63 -9.60 -5.92 -5.03
N TYR A 64 -9.37 -7.09 -5.64
CA TYR A 64 -10.01 -8.33 -5.23
C TYR A 64 -9.52 -8.81 -3.85
N ALA A 65 -8.22 -8.73 -3.57
CA ALA A 65 -7.68 -9.02 -2.24
C ALA A 65 -8.32 -8.15 -1.15
N LEU A 66 -8.45 -6.85 -1.40
CA LEU A 66 -9.07 -5.90 -0.47
C LEU A 66 -10.58 -6.16 -0.29
N LYS A 67 -11.29 -6.46 -1.39
CA LYS A 67 -12.72 -6.82 -1.35
C LYS A 67 -12.97 -8.08 -0.53
N ARG A 68 -12.11 -9.10 -0.65
CA ARG A 68 -12.19 -10.34 0.14
C ARG A 68 -12.05 -10.09 1.64
N GLN A 69 -11.27 -9.10 2.05
CA GLN A 69 -11.09 -8.70 3.45
C GLN A 69 -12.15 -7.71 3.96
N GLY A 70 -13.20 -7.43 3.16
CA GLY A 70 -14.25 -6.46 3.51
C GLY A 70 -13.80 -5.00 3.44
N ARG A 71 -12.67 -4.71 2.78
CA ARG A 71 -12.10 -3.37 2.64
C ARG A 71 -12.23 -2.89 1.20
N THR A 72 -13.46 -2.64 0.75
CA THR A 72 -13.71 -2.25 -0.64
C THR A 72 -13.11 -0.88 -0.96
N LEU A 73 -12.19 -0.85 -1.92
CA LEU A 73 -11.74 0.39 -2.55
C LEU A 73 -12.74 0.72 -3.68
N TYR A 74 -13.35 1.89 -3.64
CA TYR A 74 -14.25 2.34 -4.71
C TYR A 74 -13.41 2.68 -5.95
N GLU A 75 -13.58 1.90 -7.01
CA GLU A 75 -13.07 2.18 -8.36
C GLU A 75 -14.26 2.40 -9.31
N GLU A 76 -14.15 3.35 -10.25
CA GLU A 76 -15.12 3.49 -11.33
C GLU A 76 -15.03 2.29 -12.29
N PRO A 77 -16.13 1.54 -12.52
CA PRO A 77 -16.08 0.25 -13.21
C PRO A 77 -15.77 0.32 -14.72
N ASN A 78 -15.75 1.50 -15.33
CA ASN A 78 -15.60 1.68 -16.79
C ASN A 78 -14.32 2.42 -17.22
N ASN A 79 -13.35 2.63 -16.32
CA ASN A 79 -12.07 3.24 -16.71
C ASN A 79 -11.09 2.16 -17.21
N SER A 80 -11.12 1.88 -18.51
CA SER A 80 -10.12 1.09 -19.24
C SER A 80 -8.74 1.77 -19.32
N ASN A 81 -8.58 2.97 -18.74
CA ASN A 81 -7.31 3.65 -18.58
C ASN A 81 -6.76 3.44 -17.16
N PRO A 82 -5.96 2.37 -16.91
CA PRO A 82 -5.24 2.21 -15.64
C PRO A 82 -4.25 3.36 -15.38
N THR A 83 -3.99 4.23 -16.34
CA THR A 83 -2.95 5.27 -16.35
C THR A 83 -2.98 6.26 -15.18
N ALA A 84 -4.12 6.56 -14.53
CA ALA A 84 -4.12 7.46 -13.36
C ALA A 84 -3.51 6.79 -12.11
N LEU A 85 -3.92 5.54 -11.83
CA LEU A 85 -3.38 4.69 -10.76
C LEU A 85 -2.00 4.12 -11.12
N PHE A 86 -1.76 3.78 -12.38
CA PHE A 86 -0.48 3.29 -12.90
C PHE A 86 0.57 4.41 -12.94
N ARG A 87 0.23 5.66 -13.28
CA ARG A 87 1.16 6.80 -13.16
C ARG A 87 1.48 7.12 -11.70
N ALA A 88 0.51 7.04 -10.79
CA ALA A 88 0.79 7.23 -9.36
C ALA A 88 1.68 6.11 -8.81
N THR A 89 1.45 4.86 -9.21
CA THR A 89 2.20 3.69 -8.74
C THR A 89 3.60 3.61 -9.36
N ILE A 90 3.75 3.85 -10.68
CA ILE A 90 5.07 3.96 -11.34
C ILE A 90 5.86 5.15 -10.80
N ARG A 91 5.24 6.31 -10.59
CA ARG A 91 5.96 7.48 -10.04
C ARG A 91 6.44 7.23 -8.60
N ILE A 92 5.71 6.44 -7.80
CA ILE A 92 6.16 5.99 -6.47
C ILE A 92 7.29 4.96 -6.58
N PHE A 93 7.22 4.03 -7.54
CA PHE A 93 8.25 3.01 -7.75
C PHE A 93 9.54 3.60 -8.34
N GLU A 94 9.46 4.51 -9.31
CA GLU A 94 10.59 5.26 -9.87
C GLU A 94 11.24 6.19 -8.84
N TYR A 95 10.45 6.86 -7.98
CA TYR A 95 11.00 7.65 -6.87
C TYR A 95 11.78 6.79 -5.85
N HIS A 96 11.37 5.53 -5.64
CA HIS A 96 12.06 4.63 -4.71
C HIS A 96 13.22 3.86 -5.32
N VAL A 97 13.14 3.49 -6.61
CA VAL A 97 14.22 2.78 -7.32
C VAL A 97 15.30 3.74 -7.82
N GLY A 98 14.94 4.97 -8.20
CA GLY A 98 15.90 6.01 -8.61
C GLY A 98 16.83 6.47 -7.49
N ARG A 99 16.41 6.36 -6.23
CA ARG A 99 17.22 6.77 -5.06
C ARG A 99 18.23 5.70 -4.56
N ILE A 100 18.34 4.58 -5.28
CA ILE A 100 19.30 3.49 -5.01
C ILE A 100 20.46 3.52 -6.02
N ARG A 101 20.45 4.46 -6.98
CA ARG A 101 21.53 4.67 -7.96
C ARG A 101 22.25 6.02 -7.84
N GLU A 102 22.16 6.67 -6.69
CA GLU A 102 23.07 7.75 -6.27
C GLU A 102 23.64 7.43 -4.87
#